data_AF-A0A171C918-F1
#
_entry.id   AF-A0A171C918-F1
#
_cell.length_a   1.000
_cell.length_b   1.000
_cell.length_c   1.000
_cell.angle_alpha   90.00
_cell.angle_beta   90.00
_cell.angle_gamma   90.00
#
_symmetry.space_group_name_H-M   'P 1'
#
loop_
_entity.id
_entity.type
_entity.pdbx_description
1 polymer ?
#
loop_
_entity_poly.entity_id
_entity_poly.type
_entity_poly.pdbx_seq_one_letter_code
_entity_poly.pdbx_strand_id
1 'polypeptide(L)'
;MLAATTPVLTHNTSGQACEVWTSQQTHLTSGVLDIQVDQIPLGSGENAGGFLSRDNNAALGVNGVVDWRSIPGMTKENYHHVEMQAAAYMRLNNIRLGRLYINYKSGACGYCDGRWYHGGVNIEDALPHGAQLWVTVAGGRTVRYVGNRS
;
A
#
# COMPACT_ATOMS: atom_id res chain seq x y z
N MET A 1 8.28 -24.85 11.50
CA MET A 1 7.36 -23.91 10.83
C MET A 1 8.21 -22.81 10.21
N LEU A 2 8.34 -22.78 8.90
CA LEU A 2 9.10 -21.76 8.18
C LEU A 2 8.10 -20.72 7.67
N ALA A 3 8.26 -19.47 8.13
CA ALA A 3 7.53 -18.34 7.61
C ALA A 3 7.75 -18.26 6.10
N ALA A 4 6.67 -18.29 5.31
CA ALA A 4 6.74 -18.08 3.88
C ALA A 4 7.14 -16.62 3.65
N THR A 5 8.44 -16.39 3.44
CA THR A 5 8.94 -15.15 2.86
C THR A 5 8.40 -15.07 1.45
N THR A 6 7.32 -14.31 1.24
CA THR A 6 6.88 -13.92 -0.10
C THR A 6 8.06 -13.22 -0.76
N PRO A 7 8.63 -13.76 -1.86
CA PRO A 7 9.73 -13.11 -2.54
C PRO A 7 9.18 -11.85 -3.21
N VAL A 8 9.46 -10.68 -2.63
CA VAL A 8 9.28 -9.42 -3.31
C VAL A 8 10.54 -9.16 -4.11
N LEU A 9 10.38 -8.80 -5.38
CA LEU A 9 11.45 -8.52 -6.31
C LEU A 9 12.18 -7.23 -5.86
N THR A 10 13.25 -7.38 -5.09
CA THR A 10 14.06 -6.27 -4.57
C THR A 10 14.75 -5.51 -5.70
N HIS A 11 14.50 -4.20 -5.81
CA HIS A 11 15.29 -3.27 -6.61
C HIS A 11 15.67 -2.04 -5.79
N ASN A 12 16.91 -2.01 -5.29
CA ASN A 12 17.47 -0.83 -4.65
C ASN A 12 17.73 0.25 -5.71
N THR A 13 16.78 1.17 -5.90
CA THR A 13 16.94 2.35 -6.76
C THR A 13 16.70 3.64 -5.97
N SER A 14 16.91 4.80 -6.56
CA SER A 14 16.69 6.08 -5.85
C SER A 14 15.21 6.45 -5.86
N GLY A 15 14.76 7.29 -4.91
CA GLY A 15 13.38 7.79 -4.91
C GLY A 15 12.98 8.52 -6.21
N GLN A 16 13.94 9.15 -6.90
CA GLN A 16 13.74 9.76 -8.22
C GLN A 16 13.46 8.69 -9.30
N ALA A 17 14.11 7.54 -9.22
CA ALA A 17 13.86 6.44 -10.13
C ALA A 17 12.50 5.77 -9.89
N CYS A 18 12.03 5.67 -8.64
CA CYS A 18 10.65 5.25 -8.32
C CYS A 18 9.61 6.13 -9.01
N GLU A 19 9.83 7.44 -8.92
CA GLU A 19 8.93 8.44 -9.50
C GLU A 19 8.88 8.32 -11.02
N VAL A 20 10.03 8.16 -11.69
CA VAL A 20 10.10 7.93 -13.14
C VAL A 20 9.40 6.62 -13.52
N TRP A 21 9.72 5.50 -12.85
CA TRP A 21 9.13 4.20 -13.17
C TRP A 21 7.62 4.20 -13.00
N THR A 22 7.12 4.80 -11.92
CA THR A 22 5.69 4.94 -11.65
C THR A 22 5.01 5.79 -12.72
N SER A 23 5.63 6.90 -13.14
CA SER A 23 5.08 7.79 -14.18
C SER A 23 4.93 7.14 -15.55
N GLN A 24 5.66 6.06 -15.83
CA GLN A 24 5.62 5.32 -17.09
C GLN A 24 4.54 4.22 -17.16
N GLN A 25 3.87 3.92 -16.03
CA GLN A 25 2.78 2.94 -15.99
C GLN A 25 1.49 3.59 -16.52
N THR A 26 0.93 3.06 -17.61
CA THR A 26 -0.17 3.71 -18.37
C THR A 26 -1.55 3.05 -18.24
N HIS A 27 -1.65 1.84 -17.70
CA HIS A 27 -2.89 1.05 -17.75
C HIS A 27 -3.65 0.94 -16.42
N LEU A 28 -3.03 1.27 -15.28
CA LEU A 28 -3.63 1.22 -13.94
C LEU A 28 -3.03 2.31 -13.04
N THR A 29 -3.70 2.64 -11.94
CA THR A 29 -3.03 3.39 -10.87
C THR A 29 -1.95 2.48 -10.31
N SER A 30 -0.70 2.91 -10.35
CA SER A 30 0.48 2.14 -9.93
C SER A 30 1.27 2.96 -8.92
N GLY A 31 2.06 2.26 -8.11
CA GLY A 31 2.98 2.90 -7.21
C GLY A 31 4.18 2.05 -6.83
N VAL A 32 5.14 2.69 -6.19
CA VAL A 32 6.31 2.05 -5.58
C VAL A 32 6.38 2.49 -4.14
N LEU A 33 6.32 1.54 -3.22
CA LEU A 33 6.60 1.77 -1.82
C LEU A 33 8.11 1.61 -1.59
N ASP A 34 8.79 2.72 -1.34
CA ASP A 34 10.18 2.77 -0.87
C ASP A 34 10.20 2.69 0.66
N ILE A 35 10.84 1.64 1.20
CA ILE A 35 10.99 1.41 2.64
C ILE A 35 12.45 1.56 3.09
N GLN A 36 13.23 2.34 2.35
CA GLN A 36 14.66 2.64 2.51
C GLN A 36 15.61 1.50 2.18
N VAL A 37 15.26 0.27 2.55
CA VAL A 37 16.07 -0.93 2.29
C VAL A 37 15.59 -1.71 1.08
N ASP A 38 14.37 -1.44 0.62
CA ASP A 38 13.74 -2.12 -0.50
C ASP A 38 12.66 -1.25 -1.15
N GLN A 39 12.22 -1.67 -2.33
CA GLN A 39 11.16 -1.04 -3.10
C GLN A 39 10.15 -2.06 -3.59
N ILE A 40 8.90 -1.82 -3.22
CA ILE A 40 7.80 -2.74 -3.45
C ILE A 40 6.90 -2.16 -4.54
N PRO A 41 6.88 -2.73 -5.77
CA PRO A 41 5.96 -2.31 -6.81
C PRO A 41 4.52 -2.73 -6.44
N LEU A 42 3.57 -1.82 -6.59
CA LEU A 42 2.16 -1.99 -6.27
C LEU A 42 1.30 -1.56 -7.46
N GLY A 43 0.23 -2.30 -7.72
CA GLY A 43 -0.76 -2.00 -8.75
C GLY A 43 -2.16 -1.92 -8.13
N SER A 44 -2.97 -0.97 -8.60
CA SER A 44 -4.36 -0.81 -8.19
C SER A 44 -5.28 -1.64 -9.07
N GLY A 45 -6.20 -2.38 -8.46
CA GLY A 45 -7.30 -3.07 -9.14
C GLY A 45 -7.53 -4.48 -8.61
N GLU A 46 -8.79 -4.91 -8.56
CA GLU A 46 -9.16 -6.22 -8.02
C GLU A 46 -8.47 -7.40 -8.74
N ASN A 47 -8.10 -7.20 -10.02
CA ASN A 47 -7.40 -8.18 -10.86
C ASN A 47 -5.98 -7.75 -11.26
N ALA A 48 -5.47 -6.64 -10.71
CA ALA A 48 -4.18 -6.04 -11.09
C ALA A 48 -2.96 -6.69 -10.43
N GLY A 49 -3.19 -7.69 -9.57
CA GLY A 49 -2.19 -8.20 -8.65
C GLY A 49 -2.13 -7.40 -7.35
N GLY A 50 -1.60 -8.05 -6.31
CA GLY A 50 -1.55 -7.58 -4.93
C GLY A 50 -1.46 -8.78 -3.99
N PHE A 51 -1.11 -8.56 -2.71
CA PHE A 51 -1.06 -9.64 -1.71
C PHE A 51 -2.31 -9.69 -0.82
N LEU A 52 -3.31 -8.85 -1.11
CA LEU A 52 -4.57 -8.77 -0.37
C LEU A 52 -5.71 -9.34 -1.21
N SER A 53 -6.47 -10.28 -0.67
CA SER A 53 -7.61 -10.90 -1.34
C SER A 53 -8.71 -11.26 -0.33
N ARG A 54 -9.82 -11.78 -0.85
CA ARG A 54 -10.93 -12.37 -0.09
C ARG A 54 -11.15 -13.85 -0.46
N ASP A 55 -10.35 -14.40 -1.37
CA ASP A 55 -10.46 -15.80 -1.76
C ASP A 55 -10.10 -16.76 -0.61
N ASN A 56 -10.37 -18.04 -0.83
CA ASN A 56 -10.08 -19.08 0.15
C ASN A 56 -8.58 -19.21 0.45
N ASN A 57 -7.69 -18.79 -0.47
CA ASN A 57 -6.26 -18.81 -0.22
C ASN A 57 -5.86 -17.76 0.82
N ALA A 58 -6.48 -16.57 0.75
CA ALA A 58 -6.32 -15.50 1.73
C ALA A 58 -6.81 -15.90 3.13
N ALA A 59 -7.95 -16.58 3.20
CA ALA A 59 -8.51 -17.09 4.46
C ALA A 59 -7.62 -18.16 5.12
N LEU A 60 -6.89 -18.93 4.31
CA LEU A 60 -5.97 -19.98 4.76
C LEU A 60 -4.52 -19.50 4.91
N GLY A 61 -4.21 -18.25 4.53
CA GLY A 61 -2.85 -17.69 4.57
C GLY A 61 -1.87 -18.41 3.62
N VAL A 62 -2.37 -19.03 2.56
CA VAL A 62 -1.54 -19.80 1.61
C VAL A 62 -1.14 -18.92 0.42
N ASN A 63 0.03 -19.20 -0.16
CA ASN A 63 0.61 -18.49 -1.31
C ASN A 63 0.93 -16.99 -1.06
N GLY A 64 1.11 -16.58 0.20
CA GLY A 64 1.48 -15.21 0.53
C GLY A 64 0.35 -14.19 0.37
N VAL A 65 -0.90 -14.65 0.27
CA VAL A 65 -2.10 -13.81 0.18
C VAL A 65 -2.73 -13.66 1.56
N VAL A 66 -3.17 -12.44 1.88
CA VAL A 66 -3.72 -12.05 3.18
C VAL A 66 -5.17 -11.60 3.03
N ASP A 67 -6.05 -12.02 3.93
CA ASP A 67 -7.43 -11.50 3.97
C ASP A 67 -7.40 -10.04 4.41
N TRP A 68 -7.81 -9.14 3.52
CA TRP A 68 -7.82 -7.69 3.80
C TRP A 68 -8.68 -7.34 5.02
N ARG A 69 -9.68 -8.16 5.38
CA ARG A 69 -10.53 -7.94 6.57
C ARG A 69 -9.77 -8.09 7.88
N SER A 70 -8.57 -8.68 7.86
CA SER A 70 -7.68 -8.76 9.01
C SER A 70 -6.88 -7.47 9.25
N ILE A 71 -6.90 -6.53 8.29
CA ILE A 71 -6.19 -5.26 8.36
C ILE A 71 -7.20 -4.14 8.71
N PRO A 72 -6.99 -3.38 9.80
CA PRO A 72 -7.87 -2.26 10.12
C PRO A 72 -7.86 -1.20 9.01
N GLY A 73 -8.95 -0.44 8.87
CA GLY A 73 -9.07 0.60 7.85
C GLY A 73 -9.27 0.08 6.42
N MET A 74 -9.39 -1.23 6.19
CA MET A 74 -9.66 -1.79 4.87
C MET A 74 -11.14 -2.04 4.62
N THR A 75 -11.56 -1.79 3.39
CA THR A 75 -12.91 -2.02 2.87
C THR A 75 -12.84 -2.67 1.49
N LYS A 76 -13.98 -3.12 0.97
CA LYS A 76 -14.08 -3.64 -0.40
C LYS A 76 -13.70 -2.58 -1.44
N GLU A 77 -14.03 -1.32 -1.15
CA GLU A 77 -13.81 -0.20 -2.06
C GLU A 77 -12.36 0.26 -2.10
N ASN A 78 -11.52 -0.07 -1.09
CA ASN A 78 -10.17 0.49 -0.98
C ASN A 78 -9.04 -0.54 -0.89
N TYR A 79 -9.29 -1.81 -0.54
CA TYR A 79 -8.21 -2.77 -0.26
C TYR A 79 -7.25 -2.97 -1.43
N HIS A 80 -7.78 -2.82 -2.65
CA HIS A 80 -7.05 -3.00 -3.89
C HIS A 80 -6.34 -1.72 -4.36
N HIS A 81 -6.49 -0.59 -3.67
CA HIS A 81 -5.77 0.64 -4.00
C HIS A 81 -4.32 0.58 -3.48
N VAL A 82 -3.40 1.21 -4.21
CA VAL A 82 -1.95 1.14 -3.92
C VAL A 82 -1.60 1.70 -2.54
N GLU A 83 -2.34 2.71 -2.06
CA GLU A 83 -2.15 3.31 -0.74
C GLU A 83 -2.45 2.31 0.38
N MET A 84 -3.53 1.56 0.24
CA MET A 84 -3.98 0.57 1.21
C MET A 84 -3.08 -0.67 1.18
N GLN A 85 -2.68 -1.12 -0.01
CA GLN A 85 -1.70 -2.19 -0.15
C GLN A 85 -0.34 -1.82 0.48
N ALA A 86 0.13 -0.58 0.29
CA ALA A 86 1.36 -0.11 0.93
C ALA A 86 1.26 -0.10 2.46
N ALA A 87 0.16 0.44 2.99
CA ALA A 87 -0.06 0.50 4.44
C ALA A 87 -0.11 -0.91 5.07
N ALA A 88 -0.85 -1.85 4.46
CA ALA A 88 -0.86 -3.24 4.92
C ALA A 88 0.52 -3.90 4.82
N TYR A 89 1.27 -3.65 3.75
CA TYR A 89 2.61 -4.22 3.61
C TYR A 89 3.49 -3.75 4.76
N MET A 90 3.45 -2.46 5.07
CA MET A 90 4.16 -1.91 6.23
C MET A 90 3.69 -2.54 7.54
N ARG A 91 2.38 -2.73 7.75
CA ARG A 91 1.81 -3.31 8.97
C ARG A 91 2.25 -4.76 9.19
N LEU A 92 2.09 -5.60 8.17
CA LEU A 92 2.40 -7.02 8.23
C LEU A 92 3.90 -7.28 8.43
N ASN A 93 4.75 -6.36 7.97
CA ASN A 93 6.21 -6.44 8.09
C ASN A 93 6.78 -5.53 9.19
N ASN A 94 5.93 -4.89 10.02
CA ASN A 94 6.32 -3.98 11.10
C ASN A 94 7.27 -2.84 10.66
N ILE A 95 7.09 -2.33 9.44
CA ILE A 95 7.90 -1.24 8.88
C ILE A 95 7.38 0.10 9.41
N ARG A 96 8.31 0.95 9.87
CA ARG A 96 7.98 2.21 10.57
C ARG A 96 8.02 3.45 9.69
N LEU A 97 8.71 3.40 8.56
CA LEU A 97 8.91 4.53 7.68
C LEU A 97 8.82 4.05 6.24
N GLY A 98 7.95 4.67 5.45
CA GLY A 98 7.82 4.36 4.03
C GLY A 98 7.42 5.58 3.21
N ARG A 99 7.83 5.62 1.95
CA ARG A 99 7.37 6.60 0.97
C ARG A 99 6.77 5.87 -0.22
N LEU A 100 5.48 6.08 -0.45
CA LEU A 100 4.76 5.56 -1.61
C LEU A 100 4.71 6.62 -2.70
N TYR A 101 5.28 6.31 -3.85
CA TYR A 101 5.16 7.10 -5.06
C TYR A 101 3.98 6.58 -5.89
N ILE A 102 3.10 7.44 -6.40
CA ILE A 102 1.94 7.04 -7.23
C ILE A 102 1.81 7.88 -8.50
N ASN A 103 1.22 7.30 -9.55
CA ASN A 103 0.90 8.01 -10.80
C ASN A 103 -0.51 8.63 -10.81
N TYR A 104 -1.33 8.36 -9.78
CA TYR A 104 -2.68 8.93 -9.69
C TYR A 104 -2.64 10.39 -9.24
N LYS A 105 -2.90 11.29 -10.19
CA LYS A 105 -2.68 12.75 -10.05
C LYS A 105 -3.42 13.39 -8.87
N SER A 106 -4.55 12.83 -8.44
CA SER A 106 -5.35 13.37 -7.35
C SER A 106 -4.78 13.05 -5.96
N GLY A 107 -3.79 12.16 -5.86
CA GLY A 107 -3.36 11.60 -4.58
C GLY A 107 -4.34 10.54 -4.07
N ALA A 108 -4.21 10.16 -2.80
CA ALA A 108 -5.12 9.23 -2.15
C ALA A 108 -6.59 9.63 -2.38
N CYS A 109 -7.41 8.66 -2.81
CA CYS A 109 -8.82 8.88 -3.01
C CYS A 109 -9.56 8.94 -1.66
N GLY A 110 -10.79 9.44 -1.66
CA GLY A 110 -11.54 9.64 -0.41
C GLY A 110 -11.85 8.35 0.37
N TYR A 111 -11.76 7.18 -0.30
CA TYR A 111 -12.00 5.88 0.33
C TYR A 111 -10.76 5.42 1.11
N CYS A 112 -9.59 5.95 0.76
CA CYS A 112 -8.32 5.67 1.42
C CYS A 112 -8.03 6.70 2.51
N ASP A 113 -8.28 7.98 2.28
CA ASP A 113 -8.03 9.03 3.30
C ASP A 113 -9.21 9.26 4.27
N GLY A 114 -10.28 8.48 4.13
CA GLY A 114 -11.44 8.47 5.02
C GLY A 114 -12.46 9.59 4.82
N ARG A 115 -12.29 10.47 3.82
CA ARG A 115 -13.28 11.49 3.48
C ARG A 115 -14.66 10.92 3.13
N TRP A 116 -14.72 9.75 2.48
CA TRP A 116 -15.99 9.10 2.13
C TRP A 116 -16.65 8.35 3.30
N TYR A 117 -15.92 8.11 4.39
CA TYR A 117 -16.40 7.37 5.56
C TYR A 117 -16.48 8.22 6.83
N HIS A 118 -16.45 9.56 6.69
CA HIS A 118 -16.45 10.50 7.82
C HIS A 118 -15.37 10.18 8.88
N GLY A 119 -14.20 9.67 8.44
CA GLY A 119 -13.06 9.36 9.30
C GLY A 119 -13.01 7.95 9.89
N GLY A 120 -13.98 7.06 9.60
CA GLY A 120 -14.03 5.69 10.16
C GLY A 120 -13.22 4.62 9.42
N VAL A 121 -12.61 4.97 8.29
CA VAL A 121 -11.81 4.08 7.44
C VAL A 121 -10.72 4.94 6.82
N ASN A 122 -9.46 4.75 7.17
CA ASN A 122 -8.37 5.56 6.62
C ASN A 122 -7.04 4.79 6.54
N ILE A 123 -6.10 5.32 5.75
CA ILE A 123 -4.73 4.80 5.60
C ILE A 123 -4.05 4.68 6.97
N GLU A 124 -4.28 5.63 7.86
CA GLU A 124 -3.74 5.66 9.22
C GLU A 124 -4.10 4.42 10.02
N ASP A 125 -5.32 3.89 9.88
CA ASP A 125 -5.74 2.68 10.58
C ASP A 125 -5.05 1.42 10.02
N ALA A 126 -4.74 1.41 8.72
CA ALA A 126 -4.06 0.30 8.07
C ALA A 126 -2.55 0.27 8.33
N LEU A 127 -1.96 1.37 8.81
CA LEU A 127 -0.55 1.47 9.18
C LEU A 127 -0.29 0.81 10.55
N PRO A 128 0.94 0.34 10.82
CA PRO A 128 1.34 0.02 12.18
C PRO A 128 1.38 1.29 13.04
N HIS A 129 0.98 1.19 14.31
CA HIS A 129 0.87 2.34 15.21
C HIS A 129 2.15 3.19 15.26
N GLY A 130 2.02 4.50 14.97
CA GLY A 130 3.11 5.47 14.95
C GLY A 130 4.03 5.38 13.73
N ALA A 131 3.80 4.46 12.79
CA ALA A 131 4.54 4.45 11.53
C ALA A 131 4.15 5.64 10.64
N GLN A 132 5.09 6.11 9.82
CA GLN A 132 4.87 7.24 8.93
C GLN A 132 4.95 6.79 7.48
N LEU A 133 3.90 7.12 6.72
CA LEU A 133 3.83 6.91 5.28
C LEU A 133 3.70 8.26 4.58
N TRP A 134 4.64 8.57 3.68
CA TRP A 134 4.50 9.70 2.77
C TRP A 134 3.96 9.20 1.43
N VAL A 135 2.81 9.69 1.00
CA VAL A 135 2.27 9.43 -0.34
C VAL A 135 2.63 10.62 -1.23
N THR A 136 3.47 10.37 -2.22
CA THR A 136 3.98 11.36 -3.18
C THR A 136 3.38 11.09 -4.55
N VAL A 137 2.60 12.05 -5.06
CA VAL A 137 2.15 12.03 -6.45
C VAL A 137 3.33 12.40 -7.35
N ALA A 138 3.61 11.62 -8.39
CA ALA A 138 4.67 11.92 -9.34
C ALA A 138 4.49 13.33 -9.95
N GLY A 139 5.52 14.18 -9.81
CA GLY A 139 5.50 15.59 -10.20
C GLY A 139 4.54 16.47 -9.40
N GLY A 140 4.05 15.99 -8.25
CA GLY A 140 2.94 16.58 -7.52
C GLY A 140 3.17 16.71 -6.02
N ARG A 141 2.07 16.78 -5.28
CA ARG A 141 2.08 16.97 -3.83
C ARG A 141 2.51 15.70 -3.09
N THR A 142 3.07 15.91 -1.90
CA THR A 142 3.31 14.86 -0.92
C THR A 142 2.41 15.07 0.29
N VAL A 143 1.74 14.00 0.73
CA VAL A 143 0.90 13.98 1.95
C VAL A 143 1.47 12.96 2.92
N ARG A 144 1.49 13.28 4.21
CA ARG A 144 1.97 12.37 5.27
C ARG A 144 0.80 11.80 6.06
N TYR A 145 0.82 10.49 6.26
CA TYR A 145 -0.09 9.72 7.12
C TYR A 145 0.69 9.11 8.28
N VAL A 146 0.07 9.03 9.47
CA VAL A 146 0.69 8.48 10.68
C VAL A 146 -0.22 7.42 11.28
N GLY A 147 0.32 6.24 11.56
CA GLY A 147 -0.47 5.09 11.98
C GLY A 147 -1.18 5.27 13.32
N ASN A 148 -2.48 4.98 13.35
CA ASN A 148 -3.33 5.07 14.53
C ASN A 148 -3.10 3.91 15.51
N ARG A 149 -3.71 3.99 16.70
CA ARG A 149 -3.82 2.86 17.64
C ARG A 149 -4.99 1.97 17.24
N SER A 150 -4.89 1.30 16.10
CA SER A 150 -5.91 0.41 15.53
C SER A 150 -5.41 -1.03 15.44
#